data_AF-A0A318U7R7-F1
#
_entry.id   AF-A0A318U7R7-F1
#
_cell.length_a   1.000
_cell.length_b   1.000
_cell.length_c   1.000
_cell.angle_alpha   90.00
_cell.angle_beta   90.00
_cell.angle_gamma   90.00
#
_symmetry.space_group_name_H-M   'P 1'
#
loop_
_entity.id
_entity.type
_entity.pdbx_description
1 polymer ?
#
loop_
_entity_poly.entity_id
_entity_poly.type
_entity_poly.pdbx_seq_one_letter_code
_entity_poly.pdbx_strand_id
1 'polypeptide(L)'
;MNKLNGKNFWITYATFNIALLLIFSSISFYDYSLLLGYFVGIISFLLFLCSLLIVLKMIKNAADNPQAKKLKKRQIGNFFVAILIFILFMFLNIGIFALFIWVNYYYHHTYDLSSKIAFFPFHVITMTSPYLLLSLFVIIRGIAMLFTNKKKGE
;
A
#
# COMPACT_ATOMS: atom_id res chain seq x y z
N MET A 1 -18.71 6.40 -17.65
CA MET A 1 -17.40 5.81 -17.30
C MET A 1 -17.05 6.12 -15.85
N ASN A 2 -17.39 5.24 -14.89
CA ASN A 2 -16.82 5.35 -13.54
C ASN A 2 -15.39 4.80 -13.60
N LYS A 3 -14.43 5.70 -13.85
CA LYS A 3 -13.01 5.36 -13.99
C LYS A 3 -12.54 4.58 -12.75
N LEU A 4 -11.69 3.58 -12.98
CA LEU A 4 -10.97 2.84 -11.94
C LEU A 4 -10.16 3.78 -11.00
N ASN A 5 -9.93 5.03 -11.40
CA ASN A 5 -9.31 6.13 -10.62
C ASN A 5 -10.29 7.23 -10.16
N GLY A 6 -11.61 7.00 -10.12
CA GLY A 6 -12.57 8.01 -9.68
C GLY A 6 -12.51 8.28 -8.18
N LYS A 7 -12.84 9.50 -7.74
CA LYS A 7 -12.91 9.92 -6.31
C LYS A 7 -13.61 8.88 -5.42
N ASN A 8 -14.71 8.29 -5.90
CA ASN A 8 -15.48 7.28 -5.16
C ASN A 8 -14.69 6.00 -4.87
N PHE A 9 -13.73 5.61 -5.73
CA PHE A 9 -12.87 4.45 -5.47
C PHE A 9 -12.05 4.63 -4.20
N TRP A 10 -11.35 5.78 -4.11
CA TRP A 10 -10.49 6.10 -2.98
C TRP A 10 -11.29 6.36 -1.70
N ILE A 11 -12.47 6.97 -1.81
CA ILE A 11 -13.38 7.14 -0.67
C ILE A 11 -13.80 5.77 -0.13
N THR A 12 -14.34 4.89 -0.99
CA THR A 12 -14.78 3.55 -0.55
C THR A 12 -13.63 2.73 0.03
N TYR A 13 -12.45 2.79 -0.59
CA TYR A 13 -11.25 2.13 -0.07
C TYR A 13 -10.81 2.69 1.30
N ALA A 14 -10.86 4.00 1.50
CA ALA A 14 -10.59 4.63 2.79
C ALA A 14 -11.61 4.20 3.84
N THR A 15 -12.90 4.14 3.49
CA THR A 15 -13.96 3.65 4.40
C THR A 15 -13.69 2.21 4.83
N PHE A 16 -13.26 1.32 3.92
CA PHE A 16 -12.90 -0.05 4.29
C PHE A 16 -11.68 -0.12 5.21
N ASN A 17 -10.68 0.74 5.02
CA ASN A 17 -9.55 0.81 5.95
C ASN A 17 -9.98 1.34 7.32
N ILE A 18 -10.86 2.34 7.38
CA ILE A 18 -11.42 2.82 8.66
C ILE A 18 -12.23 1.70 9.34
N ALA A 19 -13.00 0.91 8.59
CA ALA A 19 -13.72 -0.23 9.14
C ALA A 19 -12.76 -1.30 9.70
N LEU A 20 -11.67 -1.61 8.99
CA LEU A 20 -10.61 -2.51 9.50
C LEU A 20 -9.94 -1.95 10.76
N LEU A 21 -9.66 -0.64 10.79
CA LEU A 21 -9.11 0.02 11.97
C LEU A 21 -10.03 -0.17 13.17
N LEU A 22 -11.34 0.04 13.01
CA LEU A 22 -12.32 -0.15 14.08
C LEU A 22 -12.38 -1.60 14.57
N ILE A 23 -12.27 -2.58 13.66
CA ILE A 23 -12.21 -4.01 14.01
C ILE A 23 -10.93 -4.32 14.81
N PHE A 24 -9.77 -3.82 14.38
CA PHE A 24 -8.54 -4.03 15.14
C PHE A 24 -8.57 -3.29 16.48
N SER A 25 -9.15 -2.10 16.54
CA SER A 25 -9.34 -1.36 17.79
C SER A 25 -10.25 -2.11 18.77
N SER A 26 -11.33 -2.74 18.31
CA SER A 26 -12.22 -3.49 19.20
C SER A 26 -11.58 -4.77 19.77
N ILE A 27 -10.62 -5.36 19.05
CA ILE A 27 -9.89 -6.56 19.50
C ILE A 27 -8.61 -6.20 20.27
N SER A 28 -8.14 -4.94 20.16
CA SER A 28 -6.88 -4.49 20.76
C SER A 28 -6.81 -4.56 22.29
N PHE A 29 -7.96 -4.68 22.97
CA PHE A 29 -8.01 -4.96 24.42
C PHE A 29 -7.36 -6.31 24.79
N TYR A 30 -7.37 -7.27 23.87
CA TYR A 30 -6.74 -8.58 24.05
C TYR A 30 -5.31 -8.61 23.52
N ASP A 31 -5.05 -7.88 22.43
CA ASP A 31 -3.74 -7.84 21.79
C ASP A 31 -3.50 -6.49 21.10
N TYR A 32 -2.74 -5.62 21.78
CA TYR A 32 -2.41 -4.28 21.30
C TYR A 32 -1.58 -4.29 20.02
N SER A 33 -0.84 -5.38 19.76
CA SER A 33 0.06 -5.49 18.61
C SER A 33 -0.68 -5.62 17.29
N LEU A 34 -1.97 -5.98 17.31
CA LEU A 34 -2.84 -5.93 16.13
C LEU A 34 -3.03 -4.50 15.62
N LEU A 35 -3.29 -3.56 16.54
CA LEU A 35 -3.51 -2.16 16.21
C LEU A 35 -2.21 -1.49 15.76
N LEU A 36 -1.13 -1.75 16.48
CA LEU A 36 0.21 -1.24 16.17
C LEU A 36 0.68 -1.75 14.80
N GLY A 37 0.52 -3.06 14.54
CA GLY A 37 0.81 -3.67 13.25
C GLY A 37 0.01 -3.06 12.10
N TYR A 38 -1.29 -2.80 12.31
CA TYR A 38 -2.12 -2.14 11.31
C TYR A 38 -1.67 -0.70 11.02
N PHE A 39 -1.29 0.08 12.02
CA PHE A 39 -0.76 1.44 11.82
C PHE A 39 0.56 1.43 11.03
N VAL A 40 1.48 0.52 11.35
CA VAL A 40 2.71 0.32 10.57
C VAL A 40 2.38 -0.02 9.13
N GLY A 41 1.41 -0.91 8.92
CA GLY A 41 0.87 -1.26 7.60
C GLY A 41 0.33 -0.06 6.83
N ILE A 42 -0.43 0.82 7.48
CA ILE A 42 -0.98 2.03 6.86
C ILE A 42 0.14 3.00 6.47
N ILE A 43 1.13 3.23 7.33
CA ILE A 43 2.27 4.12 7.05
C ILE A 43 3.06 3.58 5.84
N SER A 44 3.40 2.29 5.90
CA SER A 44 4.05 1.56 4.81
C SER A 44 3.25 1.68 3.50
N PHE A 45 1.94 1.48 3.55
CA PHE A 45 1.06 1.53 2.40
C PHE A 45 0.96 2.94 1.80
N LEU A 46 0.91 3.98 2.63
CA LEU A 46 0.95 5.37 2.16
C LEU A 46 2.28 5.69 1.47
N LEU A 47 3.40 5.21 2.01
CA LEU A 47 4.71 5.35 1.36
C LEU A 47 4.70 4.69 -0.03
N PHE A 48 4.15 3.48 -0.14
CA PHE A 48 3.98 2.76 -1.41
C PHE A 48 3.09 3.52 -2.41
N LEU A 49 1.96 4.06 -1.96
CA LEU A 49 1.09 4.87 -2.83
C LEU A 49 1.79 6.14 -3.30
N CYS A 50 2.49 6.84 -2.40
CA CYS A 50 3.26 8.03 -2.75
C CYS A 50 4.36 7.71 -3.76
N SER A 51 5.12 6.63 -3.58
CA SER A 51 6.17 6.22 -4.51
C SER A 51 5.59 5.88 -5.89
N LEU A 52 4.46 5.16 -5.92
CA LEU A 52 3.76 4.85 -7.16
C LEU A 52 3.27 6.12 -7.87
N LEU A 53 2.68 7.07 -7.13
CA LEU A 53 2.22 8.35 -7.68
C LEU A 53 3.38 9.17 -8.28
N ILE A 54 4.52 9.22 -7.60
CA ILE A 54 5.73 9.90 -8.09
C ILE A 54 6.18 9.28 -9.43
N VAL A 55 6.30 7.95 -9.47
CA VAL A 55 6.73 7.21 -10.68
C VAL A 55 5.77 7.45 -11.84
N LEU A 56 4.47 7.32 -11.60
CA LEU A 56 3.45 7.55 -12.63
C LEU A 56 3.49 8.99 -13.15
N LYS A 57 3.70 9.96 -12.26
CA LYS A 57 3.83 11.38 -12.65
C LYS A 57 5.10 11.62 -13.46
N MET A 58 6.23 11.02 -13.10
CA MET A 58 7.48 11.11 -13.86
C MET A 58 7.33 10.51 -15.27
N ILE A 59 6.72 9.32 -15.38
CA ILE A 59 6.47 8.67 -16.67
C ILE A 59 5.54 9.52 -17.53
N LYS A 60 4.44 10.03 -16.95
CA LYS A 60 3.50 10.90 -17.67
C LYS A 60 4.17 12.17 -18.18
N ASN A 61 4.92 12.87 -17.32
CA ASN A 61 5.63 14.09 -17.71
C ASN A 61 6.67 13.84 -18.81
N ALA A 62 7.31 12.66 -18.82
CA ALA A 62 8.22 12.27 -19.89
C ALA A 62 7.51 11.94 -21.21
N ALA A 63 6.28 11.40 -21.15
CA ALA A 63 5.46 11.10 -22.32
C ALA A 63 4.84 12.36 -22.96
N ASP A 64 4.45 13.33 -22.14
CA ASP A 64 3.78 14.56 -22.57
C ASP A 64 4.77 15.62 -23.10
N ASN A 65 6.08 15.46 -22.89
CA ASN A 65 7.09 16.42 -23.36
C ASN A 65 7.39 16.26 -24.87
N PRO A 66 7.10 17.27 -25.72
CA PRO A 66 7.27 17.20 -27.18
C PRO A 66 8.72 16.97 -27.63
N GLN A 67 9.71 17.44 -26.87
CA GLN A 67 11.13 17.23 -27.17
C GLN A 67 11.60 15.81 -26.81
N ALA A 68 10.96 15.15 -25.83
CA ALA A 68 11.30 13.79 -25.44
C ALA A 68 10.76 12.75 -26.44
N LYS A 69 9.63 13.02 -27.12
CA LYS A 69 9.08 12.14 -28.17
C LYS A 69 10.04 11.91 -29.35
N LYS A 70 10.92 12.86 -29.66
CA LYS A 70 11.91 12.73 -30.75
C LYS A 70 13.15 11.89 -30.36
N LEU A 71 13.41 11.69 -29.06
CA LEU A 71 14.61 11.01 -28.54
C LEU A 71 14.22 9.81 -27.67
N LYS A 72 13.98 8.65 -28.31
CA LYS A 72 13.68 7.37 -27.63
C LYS A 72 14.66 7.06 -26.48
N LYS A 73 15.95 7.38 -26.65
CA LYS A 73 17.00 7.16 -25.65
C LYS A 73 16.78 7.96 -24.35
N ARG A 74 16.20 9.17 -24.43
CA ARG A 74 15.89 10.02 -23.27
C ARG A 74 14.64 9.55 -22.52
N GLN A 75 13.66 8.99 -23.23
CA GLN A 75 12.49 8.35 -22.60
C GLN A 75 12.87 7.10 -21.82
N ILE A 76 13.75 6.26 -22.36
CA ILE A 76 14.28 5.07 -21.67
C ILE A 76 15.07 5.47 -20.42
N GLY A 77 15.91 6.51 -20.50
CA GLY A 77 16.65 7.03 -19.33
C GLY A 77 15.73 7.51 -18.20
N ASN A 78 14.69 8.29 -18.53
CA ASN A 78 13.72 8.77 -17.53
C ASN A 78 12.93 7.62 -16.89
N PHE A 79 12.60 6.59 -17.66
CA PHE A 79 11.93 5.39 -17.16
C PHE A 79 12.83 4.62 -16.18
N PHE A 80 14.12 4.45 -16.53
CA PHE A 80 15.09 3.80 -15.65
C PHE A 80 15.26 4.56 -14.32
N VAL A 81 15.36 5.89 -14.37
CA VAL A 81 15.43 6.73 -13.17
C VAL A 81 14.17 6.58 -12.32
N ALA A 82 12.99 6.56 -12.92
CA ALA A 82 11.74 6.36 -12.20
C ALA A 82 11.68 4.99 -11.50
N ILE A 83 12.15 3.92 -12.16
CA ILE A 83 12.28 2.59 -11.55
C ILE A 83 13.27 2.60 -10.39
N LEU A 84 14.43 3.24 -10.55
CA LEU A 84 15.43 3.31 -9.48
C LEU A 84 14.88 4.02 -8.24
N ILE A 85 14.17 5.13 -8.44
CA ILE A 85 13.47 5.86 -7.36
C ILE A 85 12.43 4.96 -6.71
N PHE A 86 11.64 4.23 -7.50
CA PHE A 86 10.66 3.28 -6.98
C PHE A 86 11.30 2.22 -6.09
N ILE A 87 12.38 1.60 -6.56
CA ILE A 87 13.14 0.58 -5.84
C ILE A 87 13.68 1.15 -4.53
N LEU A 88 14.22 2.38 -4.55
CA LEU A 88 14.69 3.05 -3.34
C LEU A 88 13.58 3.22 -2.30
N PHE A 89 12.38 3.66 -2.74
CA PHE A 89 11.22 3.73 -1.85
C PHE A 89 10.77 2.36 -1.35
N MET A 90 10.89 1.29 -2.15
CA MET A 90 10.58 -0.07 -1.70
C MET A 90 11.58 -0.56 -0.65
N PHE A 91 12.87 -0.25 -0.79
CA PHE A 91 13.86 -0.53 0.26
C PHE A 91 13.55 0.23 1.55
N LEU A 92 13.18 1.51 1.46
CA LEU A 92 12.74 2.27 2.62
C LEU A 92 11.50 1.64 3.26
N ASN A 93 10.57 1.14 2.46
CA ASN A 93 9.36 0.46 2.93
C ASN A 93 9.68 -0.82 3.72
N ILE A 94 10.57 -1.66 3.18
CA ILE A 94 11.09 -2.84 3.88
C ILE A 94 11.81 -2.43 5.16
N GLY A 95 12.56 -1.33 5.12
CA GLY A 95 13.24 -0.74 6.27
C GLY A 95 12.27 -0.36 7.40
N ILE A 96 11.08 0.17 7.07
CA ILE A 96 10.03 0.45 8.07
C ILE A 96 9.62 -0.84 8.78
N PHE A 97 9.33 -1.91 8.05
CA PHE A 97 8.98 -3.19 8.67
C PHE A 97 10.12 -3.73 9.53
N ALA A 98 11.36 -3.71 9.03
CA ALA A 98 12.54 -4.17 9.76
C ALA A 98 12.78 -3.37 11.05
N LEU A 99 12.61 -2.04 11.01
CA LEU A 99 12.75 -1.17 12.18
C LEU A 99 11.72 -1.53 13.25
N PHE A 100 10.45 -1.71 12.89
CA PHE A 100 9.41 -2.07 13.85
C PHE A 100 9.58 -3.48 14.41
N ILE A 101 10.04 -4.43 13.59
CA ILE A 101 10.44 -5.78 14.06
C ILE A 101 11.56 -5.66 15.10
N TRP A 102 12.58 -4.86 14.80
CA TRP A 102 13.74 -4.69 15.66
C TRP A 102 13.41 -3.97 16.97
N VAL A 103 12.68 -2.85 16.93
CA VAL A 103 12.23 -2.10 18.12
C VAL A 103 11.44 -3.02 19.06
N ASN A 104 10.56 -3.85 18.50
CA ASN A 104 9.76 -4.77 19.28
C ASN A 104 10.60 -5.90 19.90
N TYR A 105 11.53 -6.48 19.13
CA TYR A 105 12.49 -7.47 19.64
C TYR A 105 13.31 -6.90 20.80
N TYR A 106 13.84 -5.69 20.64
CA TYR A 106 14.61 -5.00 21.67
C TYR A 106 13.79 -4.74 22.93
N TYR A 107 12.55 -4.26 22.77
CA TYR A 107 11.66 -3.95 23.89
C TYR A 107 11.33 -5.20 24.73
N HIS A 108 11.07 -6.34 24.08
CA HIS A 108 10.81 -7.62 24.76
C HIS A 108 12.03 -8.25 25.40
N HIS A 109 13.21 -8.04 24.83
CA HIS A 109 14.45 -8.53 25.43
C HIS A 109 14.85 -7.71 26.66
N THR A 110 14.45 -6.43 26.70
CA THR A 110 14.84 -5.47 27.75
C THR A 110 13.84 -5.41 28.90
N TYR A 111 12.55 -5.56 28.61
CA TYR A 111 11.48 -5.51 29.61
C TYR A 111 10.80 -6.88 29.67
N ASP A 112 10.84 -7.52 30.85
CA ASP A 112 10.27 -8.85 31.13
C ASP A 112 8.73 -8.79 31.20
N LEU A 113 8.13 -8.42 30.08
CA LEU A 113 6.69 -8.30 29.90
C LEU A 113 6.14 -9.66 29.49
N SER A 114 5.40 -10.29 30.39
CA SER A 114 4.63 -11.52 30.14
C SER A 114 3.51 -11.31 29.11
N SER A 115 3.13 -10.05 28.84
CA SER A 115 2.24 -9.68 27.73
C SER A 115 3.02 -9.75 26.41
N LYS A 116 2.59 -10.64 25.52
CA LYS A 116 3.13 -10.73 24.16
C LYS A 116 2.75 -9.45 23.40
N ILE A 117 3.66 -8.49 23.32
CA ILE A 117 3.65 -7.37 22.35
C ILE A 117 4.13 -7.86 20.96
N ALA A 118 4.36 -9.18 20.86
CA ALA A 118 4.08 -10.07 19.73
C ALA A 118 5.13 -10.26 18.65
N PHE A 119 5.38 -11.52 18.29
CA PHE A 119 5.65 -11.97 16.91
C PHE A 119 5.16 -13.42 16.74
N PHE A 120 3.88 -13.57 16.44
CA PHE A 120 3.28 -14.79 15.87
C PHE A 120 2.78 -14.43 14.44
N PRO A 121 2.68 -15.38 13.49
CA PRO A 121 2.35 -15.14 12.07
C PRO A 121 1.13 -14.24 11.79
N PHE A 122 0.20 -14.13 12.73
CA PHE A 122 -1.01 -13.29 12.59
C PHE A 122 -0.71 -11.77 12.52
N HIS A 123 0.41 -11.27 13.04
CA HIS A 123 0.71 -9.83 13.00
C HIS A 123 1.27 -9.34 11.65
N VAL A 124 1.96 -10.21 10.91
CA VAL A 124 2.35 -9.92 9.51
C VAL A 124 1.11 -9.71 8.64
N ILE A 125 0.02 -10.41 8.95
CA ILE A 125 -1.27 -10.23 8.28
C ILE A 125 -1.83 -8.83 8.58
N THR A 126 -1.77 -8.35 9.83
CA THR A 126 -2.23 -7.00 10.16
C THR A 126 -1.43 -5.90 9.46
N MET A 127 -0.11 -6.06 9.37
CA MET A 127 0.77 -5.12 8.65
C MET A 127 0.50 -5.11 7.14
N THR A 128 0.18 -6.26 6.55
CA THR A 128 -0.10 -6.39 5.11
C THR A 128 -1.57 -6.11 4.76
N SER A 129 -2.45 -5.97 5.75
CA SER A 129 -3.90 -5.81 5.57
C SER A 129 -4.30 -4.67 4.63
N PRO A 130 -3.70 -3.48 4.67
CA PRO A 130 -4.01 -2.42 3.70
C PRO A 130 -3.71 -2.86 2.25
N TYR A 131 -2.59 -3.55 2.02
CA TYR A 131 -2.23 -4.06 0.69
C TYR A 131 -3.18 -5.16 0.21
N LEU A 132 -3.54 -6.10 1.10
CA LEU A 132 -4.48 -7.17 0.80
C LEU A 132 -5.87 -6.60 0.50
N LEU A 133 -6.33 -5.63 1.29
CA LEU A 133 -7.60 -4.95 1.08
C LEU A 133 -7.63 -4.24 -0.29
N LEU A 134 -6.56 -3.53 -0.66
CA LEU A 134 -6.48 -2.88 -1.96
C LEU A 134 -6.56 -3.92 -3.09
N SER A 135 -5.80 -5.01 -2.96
CA SER A 135 -5.74 -6.07 -3.97
C SER A 135 -7.11 -6.71 -4.19
N LEU A 136 -7.78 -7.12 -3.11
CA LEU A 136 -9.13 -7.68 -3.16
C LEU A 136 -10.13 -6.67 -3.73
N PHE A 137 -10.07 -5.42 -3.30
CA PHE A 137 -10.97 -4.38 -3.78
C PHE A 137 -10.81 -4.11 -5.28
N VAL A 138 -9.57 -4.09 -5.79
CA VAL A 138 -9.28 -3.96 -7.23
C VAL A 138 -9.79 -5.17 -8.00
N ILE A 139 -9.57 -6.40 -7.52
CA ILE A 139 -10.03 -7.63 -8.17
C ILE A 139 -11.56 -7.66 -8.27
N ILE A 140 -12.27 -7.45 -7.14
CA ILE A 140 -13.73 -7.47 -7.10
C ILE A 140 -14.30 -6.42 -8.06
N ARG A 141 -13.75 -5.20 -8.03
CA ARG A 141 -14.22 -4.11 -8.89
C ARG A 141 -13.91 -4.38 -10.36
N GLY A 142 -12.75 -4.95 -10.66
CA GLY A 142 -12.37 -5.36 -12.02
C GLY A 142 -13.34 -6.40 -12.58
N ILE A 143 -13.67 -7.43 -11.80
CA ILE A 143 -14.64 -8.46 -12.16
C ILE A 143 -16.03 -7.83 -12.37
N ALA A 144 -16.49 -6.98 -11.45
CA ALA A 144 -17.79 -6.32 -11.56
C ALA A 144 -17.90 -5.45 -12.84
N MET A 145 -16.81 -4.81 -13.26
CA MET A 145 -16.76 -4.04 -14.52
C MET A 145 -16.87 -4.94 -15.76
N LEU A 146 -16.25 -6.12 -15.76
CA LEU A 146 -16.36 -7.07 -16.87
C LEU A 146 -17.82 -7.51 -17.07
N PHE A 147 -18.54 -7.81 -15.99
CA PHE A 147 -19.96 -8.21 -16.06
C PHE A 147 -20.90 -7.06 -16.46
N THR A 148 -20.64 -5.85 -15.97
CA THR A 148 -21.49 -4.68 -16.31
C THR A 148 -21.27 -4.16 -17.72
N ASN A 149 -20.06 -4.26 -18.27
CA ASN A 149 -19.79 -3.91 -19.67
C ASN A 149 -20.35 -4.95 -20.65
N LYS A 150 -20.38 -6.24 -20.27
CA LYS A 150 -21.04 -7.28 -21.08
C LYS A 150 -22.55 -7.00 -21.26
N LYS A 151 -23.21 -6.49 -20.22
CA LYS A 151 -24.64 -6.10 -20.25
C LYS A 151 -24.96 -4.82 -21.05
N LYS A 152 -23.97 -4.03 -21.45
CA LYS A 152 -24.17 -2.80 -22.25
C LYS A 152 -23.82 -2.98 -23.73
N GLY A 153 -23.31 -4.14 -24.11
CA GLY A 153 -22.99 -4.51 -25.50
C GLY A 153 -24.05 -5.39 -26.16
N GLU A 154 -25.20 -5.58 -25.50
CA GLU A 154 -26.48 -6.04 -26.06
C GLU A 154 -27.41 -4.82 -26.14
#